data_AF-A0A838H107-F1
#
_entry.id   AF-A0A838H107-F1
#
_cell.length_a   1.000
_cell.length_b   1.000
_cell.length_c   1.000
_cell.angle_alpha   90.00
_cell.angle_beta   90.00
_cell.angle_gamma   90.00
#
_symmetry.space_group_name_H-M   'P 1'
#
loop_
_entity.id
_entity.type
_entity.pdbx_description
1 polymer ?
#
loop_
_entity_poly.entity_id
_entity_poly.type
_entity_poly.pdbx_seq_one_letter_code
_entity_poly.pdbx_strand_id
1 'polypeptide(L)'
;MLVALGGALTLFAGAAFAVLVWRWLDAALDVATPSESQLVPFTGGHEPTVHAWSRFHVRYYTMAVLFLAFDMEMVFMYPWAVVYVREGFTALVEMLMFIVILLVGVLYAWREGALSWQ
;
A
#
# COMPACT_ATOMS: atom_id res chain seq x y z
N MET A 1 1.49 -2.18 -33.91
CA MET A 1 0.98 -2.61 -32.58
C MET A 1 1.55 -3.97 -32.14
N LEU A 2 1.40 -5.04 -32.95
CA LEU A 2 1.92 -6.38 -32.60
C LEU A 2 3.46 -6.46 -32.46
N VAL A 3 4.22 -5.76 -33.31
CA VAL A 3 5.71 -5.73 -33.23
C VAL A 3 6.20 -4.99 -31.98
N ALA A 4 5.51 -3.92 -31.57
CA ALA A 4 5.84 -3.17 -30.36
C ALA A 4 5.55 -3.98 -29.08
N LEU A 5 4.43 -4.73 -29.06
CA LEU A 5 4.10 -5.65 -27.97
C LEU A 5 5.09 -6.82 -27.90
N GLY A 6 5.51 -7.37 -29.05
CA GLY A 6 6.54 -8.41 -29.12
C GLY A 6 7.89 -7.94 -28.58
N GLY A 7 8.31 -6.72 -28.92
CA GLY A 7 9.54 -6.13 -28.38
C GLY A 7 9.47 -5.86 -26.88
N ALA A 8 8.32 -5.42 -26.37
CA ALA A 8 8.12 -5.23 -24.93
C ALA A 8 8.20 -6.57 -24.17
N LEU A 9 7.62 -7.65 -24.72
CA LEU A 9 7.65 -8.98 -24.11
C LEU A 9 9.05 -9.59 -24.07
N THR A 10 9.86 -9.41 -25.12
CA THR A 10 11.23 -9.93 -25.13
C THR A 10 12.13 -9.17 -24.15
N LEU A 11 11.97 -7.85 -24.04
CA LEU A 11 12.68 -7.05 -23.04
C LEU A 11 12.28 -7.46 -21.62
N PHE A 12 10.99 -7.68 -21.38
CA PHE A 12 10.51 -8.12 -20.07
C PHE A 12 11.02 -9.51 -19.71
N ALA A 13 10.96 -10.47 -20.65
CA ALA A 13 11.47 -11.82 -20.46
C ALA A 13 13.00 -11.81 -20.22
N GLY A 14 13.74 -10.99 -20.96
CA GLY A 14 15.18 -10.81 -20.76
C GLY A 14 15.51 -10.22 -19.38
N ALA A 15 14.77 -9.21 -18.94
CA ALA A 15 14.94 -8.61 -17.62
C ALA A 15 14.61 -9.59 -16.49
N ALA A 16 13.51 -10.34 -16.60
CA ALA A 16 13.15 -11.37 -15.64
C ALA A 16 14.22 -12.47 -15.57
N PHE A 17 14.72 -12.92 -16.72
CA PHE A 17 15.80 -13.90 -16.79
C PHE A 17 17.09 -13.37 -16.14
N ALA A 18 17.46 -12.11 -16.40
CA ALA A 18 18.63 -11.50 -15.77
C ALA A 18 18.50 -11.42 -14.24
N VAL A 19 17.31 -11.07 -13.71
CA VAL A 19 17.05 -11.06 -12.26
C VAL A 19 17.17 -12.47 -11.68
N LEU A 20 16.63 -13.49 -12.35
CA LEU A 20 16.73 -14.88 -11.90
C LEU A 20 18.17 -15.38 -11.89
N VAL A 21 18.93 -15.11 -12.96
CA VAL A 21 20.36 -15.45 -13.05
C VAL A 21 21.14 -14.73 -11.96
N TRP A 22 20.87 -13.45 -11.72
CA TRP A 22 21.50 -12.69 -10.64
C TRP A 22 21.23 -13.31 -9.26
N ARG A 23 19.96 -13.64 -8.95
CA ARG A 23 19.59 -14.28 -7.68
C ARG A 23 20.25 -15.65 -7.52
N TRP A 24 20.37 -16.42 -8.60
CA TRP A 24 21.03 -17.72 -8.58
C TRP A 24 22.54 -17.59 -8.37
N LEU A 25 23.19 -16.62 -9.02
CA LEU A 25 24.60 -16.33 -8.82
C LEU A 25 24.88 -15.88 -7.38
N ASP A 26 24.08 -14.97 -6.83
CA ASP A 26 24.20 -14.54 -5.42
C ASP A 26 24.10 -15.76 -4.49
N ALA A 27 23.12 -16.63 -4.68
CA ALA A 27 22.95 -17.82 -3.85
C ALA A 27 24.05 -18.88 -4.05
N ALA A 28 24.62 -18.99 -5.25
CA ALA A 28 25.70 -19.94 -5.55
C ALA A 28 27.08 -19.44 -5.05
N LEU A 29 27.27 -18.12 -5.02
CA LEU A 29 28.49 -17.47 -4.52
C LEU A 29 28.46 -17.21 -3.01
N ASP A 30 27.29 -17.26 -2.37
CA ASP A 30 27.16 -17.16 -0.93
C ASP A 30 27.64 -18.45 -0.23
N VAL A 31 28.93 -18.49 0.09
CA VAL A 31 29.59 -19.60 0.78
C VAL A 31 29.51 -19.45 2.31
N ALA A 32 28.94 -18.34 2.81
CA ALA A 32 28.87 -18.09 4.23
C ALA A 32 27.80 -18.99 4.88
N THR A 33 28.23 -19.84 5.80
CA THR A 33 27.29 -20.52 6.71
C THR A 33 26.90 -19.52 7.79
N PRO A 34 25.59 -19.20 7.94
CA PRO A 34 25.16 -18.30 9.00
C PRO A 34 25.46 -18.90 10.37
N SER A 35 26.09 -18.11 11.24
CA SER A 35 26.31 -18.47 12.65
C SER A 35 24.99 -18.51 13.43
N GLU A 36 24.93 -19.21 14.57
CA GLU A 36 23.70 -19.27 15.39
C GLU A 36 23.15 -17.87 15.73
N SER A 37 24.03 -16.90 15.98
CA SER A 37 23.63 -15.52 16.27
C SER A 37 22.95 -14.80 15.09
N GLN A 38 23.22 -15.21 13.85
CA GLN A 38 22.59 -14.67 12.64
C GLN A 38 21.27 -15.35 12.31
N LEU A 39 20.98 -16.50 12.91
CA LEU A 39 19.74 -17.26 12.72
C LEU A 39 18.61 -16.79 13.64
N VAL A 40 18.92 -15.98 14.64
CA VAL A 40 17.94 -15.44 15.60
C VAL A 40 17.64 -13.96 15.32
N PRO A 41 16.42 -13.47 15.63
CA PRO A 41 16.09 -12.06 15.47
C PRO A 41 17.04 -11.13 16.23
N PHE A 42 17.45 -10.03 15.59
CA PHE A 42 18.31 -9.05 16.24
C PHE A 42 17.54 -8.24 17.28
N THR A 43 17.90 -8.45 18.54
CA THR A 43 17.25 -7.87 19.73
C THR A 43 18.24 -7.09 20.60
N GLY A 44 19.41 -6.75 20.06
CA GLY A 44 20.47 -6.05 20.80
C GLY A 44 21.15 -6.88 21.90
N GLY A 45 21.02 -8.21 21.86
CA GLY A 45 21.59 -9.13 22.85
C GLY A 45 20.59 -9.64 23.90
N HIS A 46 19.31 -9.28 23.79
CA HIS A 46 18.25 -9.76 24.69
C HIS A 46 17.45 -10.90 24.07
N GLU A 47 17.00 -11.89 24.83
CA GLU A 47 16.04 -12.85 24.26
C GLU A 47 14.70 -12.16 23.93
N PRO A 48 13.98 -12.60 22.87
CA PRO A 48 12.68 -12.03 22.53
C PRO A 48 11.73 -12.08 23.73
N THR A 49 11.33 -10.91 24.24
CA THR A 49 10.50 -10.80 25.44
C THR A 49 9.02 -11.03 25.18
N VAL A 50 8.61 -11.02 23.91
CA VAL A 50 7.21 -11.09 23.48
C VAL A 50 7.03 -12.24 22.48
N HIS A 51 5.92 -12.96 22.63
CA HIS A 51 5.58 -14.04 21.71
C HIS A 51 5.23 -13.51 20.32
N ALA A 52 5.60 -14.23 19.25
CA ALA A 52 5.46 -13.77 17.86
C ALA A 52 4.01 -13.42 17.45
N TRP A 53 3.01 -13.94 18.17
CA TRP A 53 1.59 -13.74 17.92
C TRP A 53 0.92 -12.81 18.94
N SER A 54 1.72 -12.07 19.71
CA SER A 54 1.19 -11.10 20.66
C SER A 54 0.38 -10.03 19.95
N ARG A 55 -0.82 -9.75 20.47
CA ARG A 55 -1.69 -8.70 19.95
C ARG A 55 -1.23 -7.37 20.49
N PHE A 56 -0.55 -6.60 19.65
CA PHE A 56 -0.27 -5.20 19.92
C PHE A 56 -1.53 -4.37 19.64
N HIS A 57 -1.87 -3.42 20.51
CA HIS A 57 -2.88 -2.40 20.21
C HIS A 57 -2.33 -1.47 19.13
N VAL A 58 -2.50 -1.86 17.87
CA VAL A 58 -2.01 -1.11 16.72
C VAL A 58 -2.94 0.07 16.48
N ARG A 59 -2.52 1.26 16.90
CA ARG A 59 -3.25 2.52 16.67
C ARG A 59 -3.28 2.92 15.18
N TYR A 60 -2.47 2.28 14.33
CA TYR A 60 -2.47 2.49 12.87
C TYR A 60 -3.73 2.00 12.18
N TYR A 61 -4.53 1.14 12.82
CA TYR A 61 -5.77 0.62 12.24
C TYR A 61 -6.73 1.75 11.85
N THR A 62 -6.91 2.74 12.72
CA THR A 62 -7.86 3.84 12.44
C THR A 62 -7.41 4.70 11.27
N MET A 63 -6.10 4.95 11.13
CA MET A 63 -5.55 5.63 9.95
C MET A 63 -5.72 4.81 8.68
N ALA A 64 -5.52 3.50 8.73
CA ALA A 64 -5.69 2.62 7.58
C ALA A 64 -7.16 2.58 7.10
N VAL A 65 -8.12 2.48 8.02
CA VAL A 65 -9.55 2.51 7.69
C VAL A 65 -9.96 3.88 7.16
N LEU A 66 -9.47 4.97 7.76
CA LEU A 66 -9.73 6.32 7.26
C LEU A 66 -9.14 6.54 5.86
N PHE A 67 -7.91 6.09 5.64
CA PHE A 67 -7.26 6.14 4.33
C PHE A 67 -8.03 5.34 3.30
N LEU A 68 -8.49 4.13 3.65
CA LEU A 68 -9.29 3.29 2.76
C LEU A 68 -10.63 3.96 2.40
N ALA A 69 -11.29 4.59 3.38
CA ALA A 69 -12.54 5.31 3.15
C ALA A 69 -12.33 6.51 2.21
N PHE A 70 -11.23 7.24 2.37
CA PHE A 70 -10.84 8.35 1.50
C PHE A 70 -10.40 7.86 0.11
N ASP A 71 -9.61 6.80 -0.01
CA ASP A 71 -9.17 6.26 -1.29
C ASP A 71 -10.36 5.77 -2.15
N MET A 72 -11.39 5.22 -1.51
CA MET A 72 -12.64 4.88 -2.19
C MET A 72 -13.33 6.10 -2.82
N GLU A 73 -13.11 7.32 -2.34
CA GLU A 73 -13.68 8.53 -2.93
C GLU A 73 -13.17 8.76 -4.36
N MET A 74 -11.89 8.49 -4.61
CA MET A 74 -11.26 8.68 -5.92
C MET A 74 -11.87 7.72 -6.95
N VAL A 75 -12.21 6.50 -6.51
CA VAL A 75 -12.93 5.53 -7.35
C VAL A 75 -14.27 6.07 -7.81
N PHE A 76 -14.98 6.84 -6.97
CA PHE A 76 -16.25 7.49 -7.35
C PHE A 76 -16.06 8.74 -8.20
N MET A 77 -14.94 9.45 -8.07
CA MET A 77 -14.64 10.63 -8.88
C MET A 77 -14.45 10.32 -10.37
N TYR A 78 -13.87 9.16 -10.72
CA TYR A 78 -13.67 8.78 -12.12
C TYR A 78 -14.96 8.66 -12.94
N PRO A 79 -15.97 7.86 -12.56
CA PRO A 79 -17.22 7.77 -13.31
C PRO A 79 -18.02 9.08 -13.24
N TRP A 80 -17.96 9.80 -12.12
CA TRP A 80 -18.61 11.11 -12.01
C TRP A 80 -18.09 12.10 -13.05
N ALA A 81 -16.78 12.17 -13.28
CA ALA A 81 -16.20 13.08 -14.27
C ALA A 81 -16.75 12.83 -15.69
N VAL A 82 -17.08 11.57 -16.00
CA VAL A 82 -17.73 11.21 -17.27
C VAL A 82 -19.20 11.65 -17.28
N VAL A 83 -19.93 11.47 -16.18
CA VAL A 83 -21.34 11.86 -16.05
C VAL A 83 -21.52 13.38 -16.04
N TYR A 84 -20.56 14.13 -15.49
CA TYR A 84 -20.57 15.58 -15.43
C TYR A 84 -20.75 16.23 -16.82
N VAL A 85 -20.21 15.62 -17.87
CA VAL A 85 -20.37 16.12 -19.25
C VAL A 85 -21.84 16.12 -19.69
N ARG A 86 -22.67 15.21 -19.16
CA ARG A 86 -24.10 15.09 -19.51
C ARG A 86 -25.01 15.87 -18.58
N GLU A 87 -24.74 15.81 -17.27
CA GLU A 87 -25.62 16.36 -16.23
C GLU A 87 -25.21 17.77 -15.76
N GLY A 88 -23.97 18.18 -16.04
CA GLY A 88 -23.46 19.52 -15.73
C GLY A 88 -23.56 19.88 -14.24
N PHE A 89 -24.30 20.95 -13.93
CA PHE A 89 -24.34 21.54 -12.59
C PHE A 89 -24.98 20.63 -11.53
N THR A 90 -25.96 19.81 -11.89
CA THR A 90 -26.59 18.86 -10.94
C THR A 90 -25.56 17.86 -10.41
N ALA A 91 -24.77 17.27 -11.32
CA ALA A 91 -23.69 16.36 -10.95
C ALA A 91 -22.62 17.07 -10.10
N LEU A 92 -22.34 18.36 -10.34
CA LEU A 92 -21.42 19.12 -9.49
C LEU A 92 -21.88 19.18 -8.04
N VAL A 93 -23.16 19.49 -7.82
CA VAL A 93 -23.74 19.58 -6.47
C VAL A 93 -23.73 18.22 -5.77
N GLU A 94 -24.05 17.15 -6.49
CA GLU A 94 -24.00 15.78 -5.96
C GLU A 94 -22.59 15.39 -5.51
N MET A 95 -21.57 15.71 -6.31
CA MET A 95 -20.17 15.44 -5.95
C MET A 95 -19.69 16.31 -4.79
N LEU A 96 -20.08 17.59 -4.76
CA LEU A 96 -19.75 18.47 -3.65
C LEU A 96 -20.37 17.96 -2.33
N MET A 97 -21.62 17.49 -2.38
CA MET A 97 -22.29 16.87 -1.24
C MET A 97 -21.55 15.62 -0.77
N PHE A 98 -21.13 14.76 -1.70
CA PHE A 98 -20.36 13.56 -1.41
C PHE A 98 -19.04 13.88 -0.69
N ILE A 99 -18.25 14.84 -1.20
CA ILE A 99 -17.00 15.30 -0.58
C ILE A 99 -17.26 15.86 0.82
N VAL A 100 -18.30 16.66 1.01
CA VAL A 100 -18.64 17.24 2.33
C VAL A 100 -18.96 16.15 3.36
N ILE A 101 -19.70 15.11 2.97
CA ILE A 101 -20.03 13.98 3.85
C ILE A 101 -18.75 13.27 4.31
N LEU A 102 -17.81 13.01 3.42
CA LEU A 102 -16.52 12.40 3.76
C LEU A 102 -15.67 13.32 4.65
N LEU A 103 -15.65 14.62 4.36
CA LEU A 103 -14.96 15.62 5.17
C LEU A 103 -15.46 15.61 6.62
N VAL A 104 -16.77 15.48 6.84
CA VAL A 104 -17.36 15.37 8.18
C VAL A 104 -16.84 14.12 8.91
N GLY A 105 -16.68 12.99 8.20
CA GLY A 105 -16.08 11.78 8.75
C GLY A 105 -14.63 11.98 9.21
N VAL A 106 -13.83 12.68 8.39
CA VAL A 106 -12.43 13.04 8.74
C VAL A 106 -12.38 13.98 9.95
N LEU A 107 -13.23 15.02 9.97
CA LEU A 107 -13.31 15.96 11.09
C LEU A 107 -13.72 15.25 12.40
N TYR A 108 -14.64 14.29 12.32
CA TYR A 108 -15.01 13.46 13.46
C TYR A 108 -13.83 12.62 13.96
N ALA A 109 -13.12 11.94 13.07
CA ALA A 109 -11.94 11.15 13.42
C ALA A 109 -10.83 12.01 14.05
N TRP A 110 -10.65 13.24 13.55
CA TRP A 110 -9.70 14.19 14.14
C TRP A 110 -10.13 14.60 15.56
N ARG A 111 -11.41 14.92 15.77
CA ARG A 111 -11.93 15.27 17.09
C ARG A 111 -11.73 14.13 18.12
N GLU A 112 -11.89 12.88 17.70
CA GLU A 112 -11.69 11.70 18.56
C GLU A 112 -10.20 11.41 18.86
N GLY A 113 -9.28 12.19 18.29
CA GLY A 113 -7.85 11.97 18.47
C GLY A 113 -7.34 10.71 17.77
N ALA A 114 -8.11 10.14 16.83
CA ALA A 114 -7.69 8.98 16.04
C ALA A 114 -6.44 9.26 15.19
N LEU A 115 -6.16 10.53 14.92
CA LEU A 115 -4.99 11.00 14.18
C LEU A 115 -3.80 11.34 15.09
N SER A 116 -3.96 11.28 16.42
CA SER A 116 -2.91 11.63 17.35
C SER A 116 -1.90 10.49 17.51
N TRP A 117 -0.62 10.80 17.31
CA TRP A 117 0.49 9.88 17.52
C TRP A 117 1.05 10.10 18.94
N GLN A 118 0.82 9.13 19.83
CA GLN A 118 1.59 8.92 21.05
C GLN A 118 2.07 7.48 21.07
#